data_AF-A0A522Y307-F1
#
_entry.id   AF-A0A522Y307-F1
#
_cell.length_a   1.000
_cell.length_b   1.000
_cell.length_c   1.000
_cell.angle_alpha   90.00
_cell.angle_beta   90.00
_cell.angle_gamma   90.00
#
_symmetry.space_group_name_H-M   'P 1'
#
loop_
_entity.id
_entity.type
_entity.pdbx_description
1 polymer ?
#
loop_
_entity_poly.entity_id
_entity_poly.type
_entity_poly.pdbx_seq_one_letter_code
_entity_poly.pdbx_strand_id
1 'polypeptide(L)'
;MPASSQPPSFVRRNGLSLAFLGLMLVSLVGHALTGWHVENNDRQAHGESARGLGEYLVDDHFLSSLFENWESEFLQMGLFVLLTAKLRQKGASESRPFDEAEGESASSPTPRAEQPWPVRRGGVWLRIYEHSLSGALFLLFALSFAGHFVNSWELHNSE
;
A
#
# COMPACT_ATOMS: atom_id res chain seq x y z
N MET A 1 -21.26 -15.44 -37.78
CA MET A 1 -21.34 -16.01 -36.42
C MET A 1 -20.64 -15.05 -35.48
N PRO A 2 -21.27 -14.56 -34.41
CA PRO A 2 -20.55 -13.73 -33.43
C PRO A 2 -19.58 -14.63 -32.66
N ALA A 3 -18.30 -14.25 -32.63
CA ALA A 3 -17.29 -14.95 -31.85
C ALA A 3 -17.70 -14.93 -30.37
N SER A 4 -17.80 -16.10 -29.74
CA SER A 4 -18.00 -16.21 -28.30
C SER A 4 -16.78 -15.61 -27.60
N SER A 5 -16.92 -14.41 -27.04
CA SER A 5 -15.90 -13.80 -26.20
C SER A 5 -15.81 -14.60 -24.90
N GLN A 6 -14.89 -15.57 -24.87
CA GLN A 6 -14.53 -16.25 -23.62
C GLN A 6 -14.13 -15.21 -22.57
N PRO A 7 -14.58 -15.34 -21.31
CA PRO A 7 -14.21 -14.41 -20.27
C PRO A 7 -12.68 -14.42 -20.10
N PRO A 8 -12.06 -13.26 -19.80
CA PRO A 8 -10.63 -13.18 -19.58
C PRO A 8 -10.19 -14.13 -18.45
N SER A 9 -9.04 -14.78 -18.62
CA SER A 9 -8.46 -15.68 -17.60
C SER A 9 -8.14 -14.92 -16.31
N PHE A 10 -8.02 -15.64 -15.18
CA PHE A 10 -7.70 -15.03 -13.88
C PHE A 10 -6.44 -14.15 -13.92
N VAL A 11 -5.39 -14.60 -14.59
CA VAL A 11 -4.14 -13.84 -14.73
C VAL A 11 -4.36 -12.55 -15.52
N ARG A 12 -5.13 -12.60 -16.61
CA ARG A 12 -5.43 -11.39 -17.40
C ARG A 12 -6.31 -10.40 -16.64
N ARG A 13 -7.20 -10.91 -15.79
CA ARG A 13 -8.09 -10.09 -14.94
C ARG A 13 -7.36 -9.43 -13.77
N ASN A 14 -6.37 -10.10 -13.21
CA ASN A 14 -5.64 -9.66 -12.01
C ASN A 14 -4.17 -9.31 -12.30
N GLY A 15 -3.81 -9.13 -13.57
CA GLY A 15 -2.41 -9.00 -14.00
C GLY A 15 -1.69 -7.82 -13.36
N LEU A 16 -2.38 -6.69 -13.17
CA LEU A 16 -1.82 -5.51 -12.51
C LEU A 16 -1.45 -5.82 -11.05
N SER A 17 -2.39 -6.36 -10.28
CA SER A 17 -2.16 -6.74 -8.87
C SER A 17 -1.07 -7.81 -8.73
N LEU A 18 -1.06 -8.81 -9.62
CA LEU A 18 -0.02 -9.84 -9.63
C LEU A 18 1.36 -9.27 -9.96
N ALA A 19 1.45 -8.32 -10.90
CA ALA A 19 2.70 -7.66 -11.23
C ALA A 19 3.24 -6.85 -10.05
N PHE A 20 2.39 -6.01 -9.42
CA PHE A 20 2.78 -5.24 -8.23
C PHE A 20 3.15 -6.15 -7.05
N LEU A 21 2.41 -7.23 -6.82
CA LEU A 21 2.73 -8.22 -5.78
C LEU A 21 4.08 -8.88 -6.06
N GLY A 22 4.33 -9.28 -7.30
CA GLY A 22 5.60 -9.87 -7.71
C GLY A 22 6.79 -8.91 -7.51
N LEU A 23 6.64 -7.66 -7.94
CA LEU A 23 7.65 -6.62 -7.72
C LEU A 23 7.89 -6.38 -6.23
N MET A 24 6.83 -6.28 -5.43
CA MET A 24 6.92 -6.10 -3.98
C MET A 24 7.68 -7.25 -3.31
N LEU A 25 7.39 -8.51 -3.68
CA LEU A 25 8.08 -9.66 -3.12
C LEU A 25 9.56 -9.70 -3.51
N VAL A 26 9.87 -9.40 -4.78
CA VAL A 26 11.27 -9.32 -5.25
C VAL A 26 12.03 -8.21 -4.51
N SER A 27 11.41 -7.03 -4.36
CA SER A 27 12.00 -5.92 -3.61
C SER A 27 12.18 -6.24 -2.13
N LEU A 28 11.21 -6.90 -1.48
CA LEU A 28 11.30 -7.29 -0.08
C LEU A 28 12.40 -8.32 0.17
N VAL A 29 12.52 -9.32 -0.71
CA VAL A 29 13.62 -10.29 -0.67
C VAL A 29 14.96 -9.60 -0.91
N GLY A 30 15.03 -8.70 -1.89
CA GLY A 30 16.22 -7.89 -2.14
C GLY A 30 16.65 -7.11 -0.91
N HIS A 31 15.74 -6.34 -0.33
CA HIS A 31 15.95 -5.54 0.88
C HIS A 31 16.48 -6.40 2.05
N ALA A 32 15.84 -7.55 2.31
CA ALA A 32 16.27 -8.47 3.36
C ALA A 32 17.66 -9.05 3.11
N LEU A 33 17.94 -9.52 1.89
CA LEU A 33 19.23 -10.14 1.56
C LEU A 33 20.37 -9.12 1.57
N THR A 34 20.15 -7.92 1.04
CA THR A 34 21.17 -6.87 1.02
C THR A 34 21.46 -6.35 2.43
N GLY A 35 20.41 -6.12 3.23
CA GLY A 35 20.57 -5.67 4.61
C GLY A 35 21.30 -6.71 5.47
N TRP A 36 20.91 -7.99 5.35
CA TRP A 36 21.59 -9.09 6.03
C TRP A 36 23.07 -9.19 5.67
N HIS A 37 23.41 -9.00 4.39
CA HIS A 37 24.79 -9.04 3.93
C HIS A 37 25.63 -7.86 4.45
N VAL A 38 25.04 -6.66 4.52
CA VAL A 38 25.72 -5.48 5.10
C VAL A 38 25.98 -5.69 6.59
N GLU A 39 24.95 -6.06 7.35
CA GLU A 39 25.04 -6.34 8.79
C GLU A 39 26.12 -7.40 9.10
N ASN A 40 26.17 -8.49 8.34
CA ASN A 40 27.18 -9.52 8.55
C ASN A 40 28.59 -9.10 8.17
N ASN A 41 28.77 -8.18 7.23
CA ASN A 41 30.09 -7.62 6.92
C ASN A 41 30.58 -6.74 8.07
N ASP A 42 29.69 -5.91 8.64
CA ASP A 42 30.02 -5.04 9.76
C ASP A 42 30.37 -5.88 11.01
N ARG A 43 29.57 -6.90 11.31
CA ARG A 43 29.86 -7.88 12.38
C ARG A 43 31.23 -8.54 12.22
N GLN A 44 31.56 -8.98 11.01
CA GLN A 44 32.87 -9.57 10.74
C GLN A 44 34.01 -8.56 10.94
N ALA A 45 33.81 -7.30 10.55
CA ALA A 45 34.78 -6.24 10.78
C ALA A 45 35.00 -5.96 12.28
N HIS A 46 33.97 -6.18 13.11
CA HIS A 46 34.02 -6.08 14.57
C HIS A 46 34.44 -7.38 15.28
N GLY A 47 34.73 -8.46 14.55
CA GLY A 47 35.13 -9.75 15.11
C GLY A 47 34.00 -10.55 15.74
N GLU A 48 32.75 -10.22 15.42
CA GLU A 48 31.55 -10.90 15.88
C GLU A 48 31.17 -12.09 14.99
N SER A 49 30.39 -13.02 15.54
CA SER A 49 29.85 -14.14 14.75
C SER A 49 28.78 -13.66 13.78
N ALA A 50 28.76 -14.23 12.57
CA ALA A 50 27.71 -13.97 11.59
C ALA A 50 26.33 -14.36 12.13
N ARG A 51 25.35 -13.48 11.90
CA ARG A 51 23.95 -13.66 12.26
C ARG A 51 23.23 -14.44 11.17
N GLY A 52 22.33 -15.35 11.56
CA GLY A 52 21.50 -16.09 10.61
C GLY A 52 20.47 -15.19 9.92
N LEU A 53 20.05 -15.54 8.70
CA LEU A 53 19.04 -14.74 7.97
C LEU A 53 17.71 -14.68 8.73
N GLY A 54 17.27 -15.79 9.35
CA GLY A 54 16.04 -15.81 10.14
C GLY A 54 16.09 -14.92 11.38
N GLU A 55 17.25 -14.84 12.02
CA GLU A 55 17.49 -13.93 13.16
C GLU A 55 17.48 -12.47 12.71
N TYR A 56 18.08 -12.18 11.54
CA TYR A 56 18.07 -10.83 10.96
C TYR A 56 16.66 -10.36 10.58
N LEU A 57 15.80 -11.23 10.06
CA LEU A 57 14.43 -10.85 9.65
C LEU A 57 13.51 -10.43 10.81
N VAL A 58 13.88 -10.75 12.05
CA VAL A 58 13.13 -10.38 13.25
C VAL A 58 13.91 -9.43 14.15
N ASP A 59 15.07 -8.95 13.66
CA ASP A 59 15.90 -7.99 14.36
C ASP A 59 15.36 -6.57 14.22
N ASP A 60 15.58 -5.76 15.25
CA ASP A 60 15.08 -4.40 15.37
C ASP A 60 15.57 -3.50 14.22
N HIS A 61 16.81 -3.71 13.73
CA HIS A 61 17.34 -2.91 12.63
C HIS A 61 16.57 -3.17 11.32
N PHE A 62 16.33 -4.44 10.98
CA PHE A 62 15.57 -4.80 9.79
C PHE A 62 14.12 -4.34 9.89
N LEU A 63 13.46 -4.61 11.01
CA LEU A 63 12.06 -4.27 11.22
C LEU A 63 11.86 -2.74 11.24
N SER A 64 12.76 -2.00 11.90
CA SER A 64 12.74 -0.54 11.90
C SER A 64 12.83 0.02 10.48
N SER A 65 13.82 -0.41 9.69
CA SER A 65 13.99 0.05 8.30
C SER A 65 12.79 -0.31 7.40
N LEU A 66 12.23 -1.50 7.57
CA LEU A 66 11.05 -1.94 6.83
C LEU A 66 9.82 -1.08 7.17
N PHE A 67 9.57 -0.86 8.46
CA PHE A 67 8.43 -0.08 8.92
C PHE A 67 8.58 1.41 8.61
N GLU A 68 9.79 1.97 8.65
CA GLU A 68 10.08 3.34 8.23
C GLU A 68 9.72 3.55 6.74
N ASN A 69 10.14 2.64 5.87
CA ASN A 69 9.78 2.69 4.46
C ASN A 69 8.26 2.61 4.27
N TRP A 70 7.58 1.69 4.95
CA TRP A 70 6.13 1.56 4.86
C TRP A 70 5.38 2.75 5.44
N GLU A 71 5.87 3.32 6.55
CA GLU A 71 5.31 4.52 7.16
C GLU A 71 5.23 5.66 6.14
N SER A 72 6.35 5.95 5.48
CA SER A 72 6.42 7.03 4.49
C SER A 72 5.53 6.77 3.27
N GLU A 73 5.51 5.54 2.76
CA GLU A 73 4.70 5.18 1.59
C GLU A 73 3.19 5.22 1.87
N PHE A 74 2.75 4.74 3.04
CA PHE A 74 1.34 4.82 3.43
C PHE A 74 0.91 6.25 3.72
N LEU A 75 1.77 7.06 4.33
CA LEU A 75 1.51 8.48 4.53
C LEU A 75 1.41 9.21 3.19
N GLN A 76 2.36 8.97 2.27
CA GLN A 76 2.37 9.55 0.93
C GLN A 76 1.09 9.19 0.17
N MET A 77 0.74 7.90 0.10
CA MET A 77 -0.46 7.45 -0.62
C MET A 77 -1.74 7.96 0.04
N GLY A 78 -1.80 7.97 1.38
CA GLY A 78 -2.90 8.54 2.14
C GLY A 78 -3.09 10.03 1.83
N LEU A 79 -2.00 10.79 1.86
CA LEU A 79 -2.01 12.21 1.50
C LEU A 79 -2.41 12.41 0.04
N PHE A 80 -1.88 11.60 -0.88
CA PHE A 80 -2.24 11.65 -2.30
C PHE A 80 -3.75 11.45 -2.50
N VAL A 81 -4.35 10.44 -1.88
CA VAL A 81 -5.80 10.18 -1.97
C VAL A 81 -6.62 11.35 -1.37
N LEU A 82 -6.23 11.86 -0.19
CA LEU A 82 -6.95 12.95 0.46
C LEU A 82 -6.84 14.27 -0.32
N LEU A 83 -5.65 14.57 -0.83
CA LEU A 83 -5.40 15.77 -1.62
C LEU A 83 -6.08 15.69 -2.97
N THR A 84 -5.99 14.57 -3.71
CA THR A 84 -6.67 14.43 -5.01
C THR A 84 -8.19 14.41 -4.90
N ALA A 85 -8.75 14.01 -3.74
CA ALA A 85 -10.18 14.16 -3.49
C ALA A 85 -10.61 15.64 -3.42
N LYS A 86 -9.77 16.53 -2.84
CA LYS A 86 -10.07 17.94 -2.58
C LYS A 86 -9.54 18.92 -3.63
N LEU A 87 -8.35 18.67 -4.14
CA LEU A 87 -7.63 19.48 -5.10
C LEU A 87 -7.88 18.95 -6.52
N ARG A 88 -7.67 19.83 -7.51
CA ARG A 88 -7.81 19.51 -8.93
C ARG A 88 -6.57 19.99 -9.67
N GLN A 89 -6.08 19.17 -10.58
CA GLN A 89 -4.93 19.48 -11.43
C GLN A 89 -5.27 19.20 -12.88
N LYS A 90 -5.14 20.21 -13.75
CA LYS A 90 -5.46 20.09 -15.17
C LYS A 90 -4.53 19.08 -15.83
N GLY A 91 -5.10 18.08 -16.49
CA GLY A 91 -4.37 17.03 -17.19
C GLY A 91 -3.94 15.83 -16.34
N ALA A 92 -4.25 15.79 -15.04
CA ALA A 92 -4.02 14.61 -14.19
C ALA A 92 -5.16 13.59 -14.38
N SER A 93 -4.81 12.33 -14.63
CA SER A 93 -5.79 11.23 -14.81
C SER A 93 -6.61 10.96 -13.55
N GLU A 94 -6.07 11.27 -12.38
CA GLU A 94 -6.69 11.08 -11.07
C GLU A 94 -7.55 12.28 -10.66
N SER A 95 -7.44 13.42 -11.36
CA SER A 95 -8.25 14.61 -11.10
C SER A 95 -9.56 14.53 -11.87
N ARG A 96 -10.67 14.90 -11.22
CA ARG A 96 -11.94 15.12 -11.93
C ARG A 96 -11.80 16.33 -12.88
N PRO A 97 -12.55 16.37 -13.99
CA PRO A 97 -12.62 17.54 -14.87
C PRO A 97 -13.05 18.80 -14.10
N PHE A 98 -12.64 19.97 -14.60
CA PHE A 98 -13.06 21.26 -14.01
C PHE A 98 -14.47 21.67 -14.45
N ASP A 99 -14.85 21.33 -15.68
CA ASP A 99 -16.18 21.64 -16.21
C ASP A 99 -17.13 20.45 -15.99
N GLU A 100 -18.32 20.74 -15.47
CA GLU A 100 -19.38 19.75 -15.24
C GLU A 100 -19.83 19.08 -16.55
N ALA A 101 -19.78 19.79 -17.69
CA ALA A 101 -20.06 19.24 -19.01
C ALA A 101 -19.04 18.19 -19.49
N GLU A 102 -17.79 18.26 -19.02
CA GLU A 102 -16.78 17.22 -19.27
C GLU A 102 -16.96 16.01 -18.34
N GLY A 103 -17.63 16.17 -17.19
CA GLY A 103 -17.89 15.12 -16.20
C GLY A 103 -19.25 14.41 -16.32
N GLU A 104 -20.28 15.09 -16.86
CA GLU A 104 -21.65 14.56 -17.00
C GLU A 104 -21.83 13.62 -18.20
N SER A 105 -20.86 13.55 -19.10
CA SER A 105 -20.92 12.65 -20.26
C SER A 105 -20.59 11.18 -19.94
N ALA A 106 -20.23 10.84 -18.69
CA ALA A 106 -19.82 9.49 -18.32
C ALA A 106 -20.71 8.87 -17.21
N SER A 107 -21.63 8.02 -17.67
CA SER A 107 -22.43 7.02 -16.93
C SER A 107 -23.78 7.48 -16.36
N SER A 108 -24.83 6.83 -16.87
CA SER A 108 -26.13 6.75 -16.24
C SER A 108 -25.98 6.23 -14.80
N PRO A 109 -26.80 6.72 -13.83
CA PRO A 109 -26.71 6.27 -12.46
C PRO A 109 -26.84 4.75 -12.40
N THR A 110 -25.83 4.09 -11.84
CA THR A 110 -25.79 2.62 -11.73
C THR A 110 -27.07 2.14 -11.04
N PRO A 111 -27.81 1.18 -11.61
CA PRO A 111 -29.05 0.69 -11.02
C PRO A 111 -28.85 0.28 -9.56
N ARG A 112 -29.80 0.60 -8.68
CA ARG A 112 -29.70 0.29 -7.24
C ARG A 112 -29.45 -1.19 -6.95
N ALA A 113 -29.85 -2.09 -7.84
CA ALA A 113 -29.62 -3.53 -7.73
C ALA A 113 -28.14 -3.92 -7.87
N GLU A 114 -27.36 -3.15 -8.64
CA GLU A 114 -25.94 -3.40 -8.94
C GLU A 114 -25.01 -2.64 -7.98
N GLN A 115 -25.55 -1.69 -7.21
CA GLN A 115 -24.78 -0.94 -6.23
C GLN A 115 -24.31 -1.84 -5.07
N PRO A 116 -23.11 -1.61 -4.53
CA PRO A 116 -22.63 -2.31 -3.33
C PRO A 116 -23.63 -2.23 -2.18
N TRP A 117 -23.71 -3.30 -1.38
CA TRP A 117 -24.67 -3.37 -0.28
C TRP A 117 -24.57 -2.22 0.75
N PRO A 118 -23.39 -1.64 1.08
CA PRO A 118 -23.32 -0.51 2.03
C PRO A 118 -24.04 0.72 1.49
N VAL A 119 -23.92 0.96 0.17
CA VAL A 119 -24.60 2.06 -0.54
C VAL A 119 -26.11 1.83 -0.55
N ARG A 120 -26.55 0.60 -0.79
CA ARG A 120 -27.98 0.24 -0.79
C ARG A 120 -28.63 0.39 0.58
N ARG A 121 -27.89 0.09 1.65
CA ARG A 121 -28.36 0.12 3.05
C ARG A 121 -28.37 1.54 3.62
N GLY A 122 -27.44 2.39 3.21
CA GLY A 122 -27.35 3.78 3.67
C GLY A 122 -26.93 3.91 5.14
N GLY A 123 -27.02 5.14 5.66
CA GLY A 123 -26.73 5.46 7.05
C GLY A 123 -25.26 5.26 7.41
N VAL A 124 -24.99 4.60 8.54
CA VAL A 124 -23.62 4.39 9.05
C VAL A 124 -22.76 3.56 8.11
N TRP A 125 -23.35 2.56 7.44
CA TRP A 125 -22.61 1.70 6.51
C TRP A 125 -22.12 2.44 5.27
N LEU A 126 -22.92 3.39 4.77
CA LEU A 126 -22.50 4.28 3.69
C LEU A 126 -21.34 5.16 4.15
N ARG A 127 -21.42 5.78 5.33
CA ARG A 127 -20.31 6.59 5.86
C ARG A 127 -19.01 5.81 6.04
N ILE A 128 -19.07 4.58 6.54
CA ILE A 128 -17.89 3.71 6.65
C ILE A 128 -17.32 3.43 5.26
N TYR A 129 -18.17 3.10 4.31
CA TYR A 129 -17.75 2.80 2.94
C TYR A 129 -17.11 4.02 2.24
N GLU A 130 -17.70 5.21 2.36
CA GLU A 130 -17.21 6.47 1.78
C GLU A 130 -15.80 6.84 2.27
N HIS A 131 -15.46 6.51 3.51
CA HIS A 131 -14.16 6.80 4.12
C HIS A 131 -13.24 5.58 4.24
N SER A 132 -13.65 4.43 3.70
CA SER A 132 -12.96 3.15 3.91
C SER A 132 -11.54 3.13 3.39
N LEU A 133 -11.28 3.70 2.21
CA LEU A 133 -9.93 3.75 1.62
C LEU A 133 -8.99 4.63 2.45
N SER A 134 -9.42 5.84 2.79
CA SER A 134 -8.62 6.74 3.63
C SER A 134 -8.42 6.17 5.04
N GLY A 135 -9.44 5.54 5.61
CA GLY A 135 -9.35 4.86 6.90
C GLY A 135 -8.38 3.68 6.86
N ALA A 136 -8.39 2.87 5.80
CA ALA A 136 -7.46 1.76 5.62
C ALA A 136 -6.00 2.25 5.50
N LEU A 137 -5.75 3.29 4.70
CA LEU A 137 -4.42 3.89 4.55
C LEU A 137 -3.92 4.50 5.87
N PHE A 138 -4.79 5.21 6.60
CA PHE A 138 -4.44 5.77 7.90
C PHE A 138 -4.15 4.68 8.95
N LEU A 139 -4.92 3.58 8.93
CA LEU A 139 -4.66 2.44 9.80
C LEU A 139 -3.31 1.78 9.48
N LEU A 140 -3.01 1.56 8.20
CA LEU A 140 -1.72 1.03 7.77
C LEU A 140 -0.57 1.95 8.18
N PHE A 141 -0.71 3.26 7.97
CA PHE A 141 0.23 4.26 8.47
C PHE A 141 0.42 4.16 9.99
N ALA A 142 -0.66 4.13 10.77
CA ALA A 142 -0.58 4.09 12.23
C ALA A 142 0.08 2.79 12.74
N LEU A 143 -0.18 1.66 12.09
CA LEU A 143 0.47 0.39 12.39
C LEU A 143 1.97 0.43 12.05
N SER A 144 2.33 0.96 10.89
CA SER A 144 3.74 1.13 10.49
C SER A 144 4.47 2.11 11.40
N PHE A 145 3.86 3.25 11.72
CA PHE A 145 4.41 4.23 12.64
C PHE A 145 4.64 3.62 14.03
N ALA A 146 3.67 2.87 14.56
CA ALA A 146 3.82 2.19 15.84
C ALA A 146 4.93 1.12 15.80
N GLY A 147 4.99 0.33 14.72
CA GLY A 147 6.05 -0.65 14.50
C GLY A 147 7.43 0.01 14.45
N HIS A 148 7.60 1.02 13.60
CA HIS A 148 8.83 1.79 13.49
C HIS A 148 9.23 2.40 14.84
N PHE A 149 8.29 3.07 15.53
CA PHE A 149 8.55 3.67 16.84
C PHE A 149 9.03 2.66 17.89
N VAL A 150 8.37 1.50 17.99
CA VAL A 150 8.73 0.45 18.96
C VAL A 150 10.12 -0.13 18.65
N ASN A 151 10.37 -0.52 17.40
CA ASN A 151 11.65 -1.13 17.01
C ASN A 151 12.81 -0.12 17.13
N SER A 152 12.60 1.15 16.75
CA SER A 152 13.62 2.20 16.91
C SER A 152 13.91 2.50 18.38
N TRP A 153 12.91 2.40 19.26
CA TRP A 153 13.10 2.56 20.71
C TRP A 153 13.86 1.38 21.33
N GLU A 154 13.58 0.15 20.91
CA GLU A 154 14.29 -1.05 21.37
C GLU A 154 15.76 -1.03 20.92
N LEU A 155 16.00 -0.71 19.64
CA LEU A 155 17.35 -0.55 19.09
C LEU A 155 18.17 0.44 19.92
N HIS A 156 17.65 1.64 20.18
CA HIS A 156 18.37 2.67 20.94
C HIS A 156 18.64 2.30 22.41
N ASN A 157 17.81 1.46 23.03
CA ASN A 157 18.05 0.99 24.40
C ASN A 157 19.01 -0.20 24.47
N SER A 158 19.25 -0.85 23.34
CA SER A 158 20.14 -2.02 23.22
C SER A 158 21.58 -1.68 22.82
N GLU A 159 21.79 -0.46 22.29
CA GLU A 159 23.10 0.18 22.08
C GLU A 159 23.75 0.66 23.38
#